data_AF-A0A958TI50-F1
#
_entry.id   AF-A0A958TI50-F1
#
_cell.length_a   1.000
_cell.length_b   1.000
_cell.length_c   1.000
_cell.angle_alpha   90.00
_cell.angle_beta   90.00
_cell.angle_gamma   90.00
#
_symmetry.space_group_name_H-M   'P 1'
#
loop_
_entity.id
_entity.type
_entity.pdbx_description
1 polymer ?
#
loop_
_entity_poly.entity_id
_entity_poly.type
_entity_poly.pdbx_seq_one_letter_code
_entity_poly.pdbx_strand_id
1 'polypeptide(L)'
;EEFEKLITAKTKAILICNPGNPTGYLYSKDEIKKLAHIVKKHNLFLIADEVYREFVYDGNEFYSIMQEEGLEDYAIMIDSVSKRY
;
A
#
# COMPACT_ATOMS: atom_id res chain seq x y z
N GLU A 1 10.67 -9.60 8.48
CA GLU A 1 10.64 -10.93 9.14
C GLU A 1 9.51 -11.09 10.15
N GLU A 2 9.24 -10.14 11.05
CA GLU A 2 8.12 -10.31 12.00
C GLU A 2 6.74 -10.23 11.35
N PHE A 3 6.57 -9.34 10.37
CA PHE A 3 5.30 -9.14 9.67
C PHE A 3 4.77 -10.41 8.97
N GLU A 4 5.64 -11.15 8.27
CA GLU A 4 5.26 -12.40 7.60
C GLU A 4 4.82 -13.49 8.59
N LYS A 5 5.30 -13.47 9.84
CA LYS A 5 4.88 -14.44 10.87
C LYS A 5 3.41 -14.28 11.29
N LEU A 6 2.82 -13.12 11.04
CA LEU A 6 1.40 -12.85 11.30
C LEU A 6 0.48 -13.38 10.20
N ILE A 7 1.04 -13.77 9.05
CA ILE A 7 0.26 -14.33 7.94
C ILE A 7 -0.12 -15.77 8.28
N THR A 8 -1.41 -16.07 8.22
CA THR A 8 -1.97 -17.41 8.46
C THR A 8 -2.80 -17.86 7.28
N ALA A 9 -3.26 -19.12 7.28
CA ALA A 9 -4.18 -19.62 6.26
C ALA A 9 -5.51 -18.82 6.16
N LYS A 10 -5.86 -18.06 7.21
CA LYS A 10 -7.05 -17.21 7.25
C LYS A 10 -6.79 -15.79 6.72
N THR A 11 -5.54 -15.35 6.61
CA THR A 11 -5.20 -14.04 6.05
C THR A 11 -5.60 -14.00 4.57
N LYS A 12 -6.25 -12.90 4.15
CA LYS A 12 -6.71 -12.72 2.75
C LYS A 12 -6.23 -11.41 2.12
N ALA A 13 -5.88 -10.43 2.92
CA ALA A 13 -5.42 -9.14 2.44
C ALA A 13 -4.47 -8.49 3.45
N ILE A 14 -3.70 -7.54 2.94
CA ILE A 14 -2.98 -6.53 3.70
C ILE A 14 -3.61 -5.19 3.34
N LEU A 15 -3.94 -4.38 4.34
CA LEU A 15 -4.42 -3.02 4.16
C LEU A 15 -3.33 -2.05 4.62
N ILE A 16 -2.99 -1.10 3.77
CA ILE A 16 -2.15 0.05 4.11
C ILE A 16 -2.93 1.34 3.87
N CYS A 17 -2.60 2.38 4.63
CA CYS A 17 -3.01 3.75 4.35
C CYS A 17 -1.75 4.53 4.01
N ASN A 18 -1.70 5.09 2.80
CA ASN A 18 -0.50 5.73 2.26
C ASN A 18 -0.89 6.96 1.41
N PRO A 19 -0.55 8.19 1.83
CA PRO A 19 0.01 8.56 3.13
C PRO A 19 -0.88 8.17 4.32
N GLY A 20 -0.27 7.72 5.40
CA GLY A 20 -0.96 7.13 6.55
C GLY A 20 -1.61 8.17 7.46
N ASN A 21 -2.91 8.02 7.74
CA ASN A 21 -3.61 8.76 8.80
C ASN A 21 -3.69 7.89 10.07
N PRO A 22 -3.32 8.37 11.28
CA PRO A 22 -2.97 9.75 11.65
C PRO A 22 -1.48 10.09 11.66
N THR A 23 -0.61 9.16 11.27
CA THR A 23 0.84 9.29 11.49
C THR A 23 1.56 10.19 10.48
N GLY A 24 0.95 10.45 9.33
CA GLY A 24 1.59 11.09 8.17
C GLY A 24 2.63 10.21 7.48
N TYR A 25 2.73 8.92 7.82
CA TYR A 25 3.78 8.06 7.27
C TYR A 25 3.60 7.86 5.76
N LEU A 26 4.66 8.10 5.00
CA LEU A 26 4.70 7.88 3.56
C LEU A 26 5.56 6.64 3.28
N TYR A 27 4.95 5.61 2.68
CA TYR A 27 5.67 4.41 2.28
C TYR A 27 6.65 4.73 1.15
N SER A 28 7.89 4.28 1.31
CA SER A 28 8.88 4.31 0.26
C SER A 28 8.57 3.27 -0.84
N LYS A 29 9.09 3.51 -2.04
CA LYS A 29 9.00 2.56 -3.16
C LYS A 29 9.50 1.16 -2.79
N ASP A 30 10.58 1.07 -2.02
CA ASP A 30 11.15 -0.21 -1.62
C ASP A 30 10.26 -0.97 -0.62
N GLU A 31 9.51 -0.27 0.23
CA GLU A 31 8.53 -0.90 1.11
C GLU A 31 7.31 -1.41 0.33
N ILE A 32 6.81 -0.62 -0.64
CA ILE A 32 5.73 -1.06 -1.53
C ILE A 32 6.16 -2.31 -2.31
N LYS A 33 7.40 -2.35 -2.83
CA LYS A 33 7.97 -3.54 -3.49
C LYS A 33 8.05 -4.76 -2.58
N LYS A 34 8.45 -4.57 -1.32
CA LYS A 34 8.48 -5.66 -0.33
C LYS A 34 7.06 -6.19 -0.07
N LEU A 35 6.07 -5.30 0.09
CA LEU A 35 4.67 -5.69 0.25
C LEU A 35 4.16 -6.43 -0.99
N ALA A 36 4.45 -5.93 -2.19
CA ALA A 36 4.12 -6.58 -3.45
C ALA A 36 4.69 -8.00 -3.54
N HIS A 37 5.95 -8.20 -3.12
CA HIS A 37 6.54 -9.54 -3.07
C HIS A 37 5.81 -10.47 -2.09
N ILE A 38 5.48 -9.96 -0.90
CA ILE A 38 4.79 -10.74 0.14
C ILE A 38 3.38 -11.15 -0.32
N VAL A 39 2.58 -10.21 -0.85
CA VAL A 39 1.22 -10.53 -1.27
C VAL A 39 1.18 -11.51 -2.43
N LYS A 40 2.12 -11.41 -3.38
CA LYS A 40 2.29 -12.39 -4.46
C LYS A 40 2.65 -13.77 -3.92
N LYS A 41 3.67 -13.84 -3.05
CA LYS A 41 4.14 -15.09 -2.44
C LYS A 41 3.02 -15.83 -1.68
N HIS A 42 2.15 -15.09 -1.01
CA HIS A 42 1.09 -15.64 -0.18
C HIS A 42 -0.31 -15.63 -0.83
N ASN A 43 -0.42 -15.19 -2.08
CA ASN A 43 -1.68 -15.02 -2.81
C ASN A 43 -2.72 -14.21 -2.01
N LEU A 44 -2.32 -13.03 -1.55
CA LEU A 44 -3.14 -12.08 -0.78
C LEU A 44 -3.46 -10.84 -1.62
N PHE A 45 -4.51 -10.11 -1.28
CA PHE A 45 -4.73 -8.78 -1.83
C PHE A 45 -3.87 -7.73 -1.10
N LEU A 46 -3.39 -6.73 -1.82
CA LEU A 46 -2.88 -5.48 -1.25
C LEU A 46 -3.90 -4.38 -1.47
N ILE A 47 -4.49 -3.91 -0.37
CA ILE A 47 -5.43 -2.80 -0.38
C ILE A 47 -4.67 -1.54 0.07
N ALA A 48 -4.64 -0.51 -0.77
CA ALA A 48 -4.04 0.77 -0.43
C ALA A 48 -5.12 1.85 -0.39
N ASP A 49 -5.29 2.45 0.80
CA ASP A 49 -6.00 3.70 0.97
C ASP A 49 -5.06 4.85 0.61
N GLU A 50 -5.24 5.38 -0.61
CA GLU A 50 -4.41 6.43 -1.21
C GLU A 50 -5.13 7.79 -1.25
N VAL A 51 -6.17 8.00 -0.41
CA VAL A 51 -6.97 9.25 -0.42
C VAL A 51 -6.15 10.51 -0.13
N TYR A 52 -4.98 10.35 0.51
CA TYR A 52 -4.07 11.44 0.83
C TYR A 52 -2.91 11.59 -0.16
N ARG A 53 -2.93 10.93 -1.32
CA ARG A 53 -1.83 10.90 -2.31
C ARG A 53 -1.31 12.27 -2.77
N GLU A 54 -2.10 13.33 -2.64
CA GLU A 54 -1.69 14.72 -2.96
C GLU A 54 -1.04 15.45 -1.77
N PHE A 55 -1.14 14.91 -0.54
CA PHE A 55 -0.55 15.48 0.67
C PHE A 55 0.85 14.89 0.95
N VAL A 56 1.75 15.10 -0.01
CA VAL A 56 3.16 14.71 0.13
C VAL A 56 4.03 15.95 0.25
N TYR A 57 4.92 15.95 1.23
CA TYR A 57 5.71 17.12 1.64
C TYR A 57 7.21 16.85 1.50
N ASP A 58 8.01 17.91 1.66
CA ASP A 58 9.48 17.87 1.75
C ASP A 58 10.19 17.31 0.52
N GLY A 59 9.57 17.45 -0.65
CA GLY A 59 10.12 16.96 -1.92
C GLY A 59 10.07 15.43 -2.08
N ASN A 60 9.37 14.74 -1.20
CA ASN A 60 9.11 13.31 -1.36
C ASN A 60 8.15 13.06 -2.52
N GLU A 61 8.24 11.88 -3.12
CA GLU A 61 7.33 11.45 -4.18
C GLU A 61 6.40 10.36 -3.67
N PHE A 62 5.12 10.50 -4.01
CA PHE A 62 4.14 9.44 -3.78
C PHE A 62 4.38 8.29 -4.77
N TYR A 63 4.48 7.07 -4.25
CA TYR A 63 4.52 5.86 -5.07
C TYR A 63 3.28 5.01 -4.80
N SER A 64 2.38 4.98 -5.77
CA SER A 64 1.14 4.20 -5.71
C SER A 64 1.44 2.70 -5.86
N ILE A 65 0.64 1.85 -5.22
CA ILE A 65 0.71 0.40 -5.47
C ILE A 65 0.39 0.06 -6.92
N MET A 66 -0.36 0.91 -7.62
CA MET A 66 -0.74 0.74 -9.02
C MET A 66 0.43 0.94 -9.98
N GLN A 67 1.55 1.51 -9.52
CA GLN A 67 2.77 1.65 -10.32
C GLN A 67 3.67 0.40 -10.24
N GLU A 68 3.37 -0.56 -9.38
CA GLU A 68 4.18 -1.75 -9.18
C GLU A 68 3.79 -2.86 -10.17
N GLU A 69 4.75 -3.30 -10.98
CA GLU A 69 4.53 -4.33 -11.99
C GLU A 69 4.21 -5.71 -11.38
N GLY A 70 3.27 -6.41 -12.00
CA GLY A 70 2.85 -7.74 -11.55
C GLY A 70 1.91 -7.73 -10.35
N LEU A 71 1.38 -6.56 -9.96
CA LEU A 71 0.41 -6.43 -8.87
C LEU A 71 -1.04 -6.31 -9.37
N GLU A 72 -1.27 -6.41 -10.68
CA GLU A 72 -2.56 -6.12 -11.34
C GLU A 72 -3.70 -7.00 -10.81
N ASP A 73 -3.40 -8.27 -10.51
CA ASP A 73 -4.38 -9.23 -9.96
C ASP A 73 -4.49 -9.20 -8.42
N TYR A 74 -3.66 -8.39 -7.76
CA TYR A 74 -3.53 -8.35 -6.29
C TYR A 74 -3.89 -6.98 -5.70
N ALA A 75 -3.83 -5.90 -6.48
CA ALA A 75 -3.98 -4.53 -6.02
C ALA A 75 -5.45 -4.08 -5.97
N ILE A 76 -5.83 -3.44 -4.87
CA ILE A 76 -7.06 -2.67 -4.74
C ILE A 76 -6.67 -1.29 -4.22
N MET A 77 -6.87 -0.26 -5.03
CA MET A 77 -6.59 1.13 -4.66
C MET A 77 -7.90 1.85 -4.33
N ILE A 78 -7.91 2.57 -3.20
CA ILE A 78 -9.02 3.40 -2.74
C ILE A 78 -8.58 4.87 -2.87
N ASP A 79 -9.38 5.66 -3.58
CA ASP A 79 -9.20 7.12 -3.73
C ASP A 79 -10.49 7.85 -3.30
N SER A 80 -10.39 9.15 -3.03
CA SER A 80 -11.51 9.97 -2.61
C SER A 80 -11.40 11.41 -3.11
N VAL A 81 -12.49 11.89 -3.72
CA VAL A 81 -12.61 13.27 -4.16
C VAL A 81 -12.60 14.24 -2.96
N SER A 82 -13.13 13.83 -1.80
CA SER A 82 -13.29 14.69 -0.62
C SER A 82 -11.99 15.12 0.05
N LYS A 83 -10.88 14.46 -0.26
CA LYS A 83 -9.54 14.83 0.21
C LYS A 83 -8.67 15.41 -0.89
N ARG A 84 -9.07 15.21 -2.14
CA ARG A 84 -8.38 15.74 -3.31
C ARG A 84 -8.67 17.22 -3.57
N TYR A 85 -9.81 17.71 -3.11
CA TYR A 85 -10.27 19.10 -3.20
C TYR A 85 -10.75 19.58 -1.82
#